data_AF-A0A7W1ZDP7-F1
#
_entry.id   AF-A0A7W1ZDP7-F1
#
_cell.length_a   1.000
_cell.length_b   1.000
_cell.length_c   1.000
_cell.angle_alpha   90.00
_cell.angle_beta   90.00
_cell.angle_gamma   90.00
#
_symmetry.space_group_name_H-M   'P 1'
#
loop_
_entity.id
_entity.type
_entity.pdbx_description
1 polymer ?
#
loop_
_entity_poly.entity_id
_entity_poly.type
_entity_poly.pdbx_seq_one_letter_code
_entity_poly.pdbx_strand_id
1 'polypeptide(L)'
;MSKKLLLLLSFFCFCFSSYTVFAQNIEIFQQFNGRYDYTAIGNTLNLAENGINVPCLILTQSSATLNLDAGQNVIAAYLYWAGSGSGDFEVKLNGVTILAERTFSDALDANRVFFAAFANVTQQIQTTGNGNYTISDLDLTQVISSYCGSGTNFGGWSIVIVYEDANLPLNQLNIYDGLESVSVNNTTLSITLENLNVIDNQGAKIGFLAWEGDSGIAVNETLRINGNIISNPPLNPADNAFNSTNSFTNSSELWNMDIDFYDIENNIQIGDTSATITLTSGQDFVMINNIVTVLNSQLPDATIEIESIIAGEECGNREVFIEYTVYNLNSTDVLPANTAIGFYANNTLIDTAQTKNEIPIDGSESGEITITIPGGIPEEFILRLVVDYNN
;
A
#
# COMPACT_ATOMS: atom_id res chain seq x y z
N MET A 1 -21.27 -80.44 -18.47
CA MET A 1 -22.15 -79.46 -19.14
C MET A 1 -22.35 -78.29 -18.19
N SER A 2 -22.21 -77.05 -18.68
CA SER A 2 -22.38 -75.76 -17.98
C SER A 2 -21.28 -75.33 -16.99
N LYS A 3 -20.37 -74.47 -17.47
CA LYS A 3 -19.69 -73.46 -16.64
C LYS A 3 -20.36 -72.11 -16.95
N LYS A 4 -21.03 -71.50 -15.97
CA LYS A 4 -21.59 -70.15 -16.07
C LYS A 4 -20.47 -69.13 -15.89
N LEU A 5 -20.33 -68.25 -16.88
CA LEU A 5 -19.47 -67.07 -16.82
C LEU A 5 -20.31 -65.91 -16.25
N LEU A 6 -19.98 -65.43 -15.05
CA LEU A 6 -20.54 -64.18 -14.51
C LEU A 6 -19.72 -63.01 -15.04
N LEU A 7 -20.36 -62.12 -15.80
CA LEU A 7 -19.81 -60.85 -16.22
C LEU A 7 -20.20 -59.80 -15.18
N LEU A 8 -19.23 -59.26 -14.42
CA LEU A 8 -19.45 -58.09 -13.57
C LEU A 8 -19.26 -56.83 -14.42
N LEU A 9 -20.35 -56.08 -14.63
CA LEU A 9 -20.31 -54.75 -15.22
C LEU A 9 -20.05 -53.74 -14.09
N SER A 10 -18.86 -53.13 -14.07
CA SER A 10 -18.56 -52.00 -13.18
C SER A 10 -19.07 -50.71 -13.82
N PHE A 11 -20.04 -50.06 -13.18
CA PHE A 11 -20.58 -48.77 -13.59
C PHE A 11 -19.71 -47.69 -12.94
N PHE A 12 -18.81 -47.08 -13.72
CA PHE A 12 -17.98 -45.96 -13.26
C PHE A 12 -18.83 -44.69 -13.26
N CYS A 13 -19.35 -44.32 -12.10
CA CYS A 13 -20.12 -43.09 -11.91
C CYS A 13 -19.14 -41.90 -11.95
N PHE A 14 -19.09 -41.18 -13.07
CA PHE A 14 -18.36 -39.92 -13.18
C PHE A 14 -19.15 -38.85 -12.41
N CYS A 15 -18.79 -38.64 -11.14
CA CYS A 15 -19.29 -37.49 -10.38
C CYS A 15 -18.67 -36.22 -10.98
N PHE A 16 -19.43 -35.49 -11.80
CA PHE A 16 -19.14 -34.09 -12.10
C PHE A 16 -19.30 -33.29 -10.81
N SER A 17 -18.20 -33.01 -10.10
CA SER A 17 -18.21 -31.99 -9.06
C SER A 17 -18.23 -30.62 -9.75
N SER A 18 -19.34 -29.89 -9.60
CA SER A 18 -19.39 -28.47 -9.93
C SER A 18 -18.42 -27.74 -9.00
N TYR A 19 -17.23 -27.38 -9.49
CA TYR A 19 -16.32 -26.52 -8.73
C TYR A 19 -16.88 -25.10 -8.77
N THR A 20 -17.42 -24.65 -7.64
CA THR A 20 -17.75 -23.23 -7.45
C THR A 20 -16.44 -22.47 -7.24
N VAL A 21 -16.12 -21.56 -8.15
CA VAL A 21 -15.02 -20.60 -8.01
C VAL A 21 -15.48 -19.49 -7.06
N PHE A 22 -14.66 -19.18 -6.05
CA PHE A 22 -14.93 -18.11 -5.09
C PHE A 22 -13.80 -17.10 -5.15
N ALA A 23 -14.13 -15.82 -5.24
CA ALA A 23 -13.22 -14.71 -5.00
C ALA A 23 -12.40 -14.92 -3.72
N GLN A 24 -11.14 -14.49 -3.73
CA GLN A 24 -10.26 -14.58 -2.56
C GLN A 24 -10.17 -13.20 -1.92
N ASN A 25 -10.43 -13.13 -0.61
CA ASN A 25 -10.37 -11.88 0.14
C ASN A 25 -9.03 -11.16 -0.08
N ILE A 26 -9.08 -9.84 -0.21
CA ILE A 26 -7.91 -8.99 -0.16
C ILE A 26 -7.40 -8.95 1.28
N GLU A 27 -6.25 -9.58 1.52
CA GLU A 27 -5.62 -9.69 2.84
C GLU A 27 -4.18 -9.18 2.79
N ILE A 28 -3.62 -8.84 3.96
CA ILE A 28 -2.24 -8.37 4.03
C ILE A 28 -1.28 -9.48 3.58
N PHE A 29 -0.45 -9.16 2.58
CA PHE A 29 0.56 -10.05 2.05
C PHE A 29 1.94 -9.74 2.62
N GLN A 30 2.33 -8.47 2.60
CA GLN A 30 3.64 -8.00 3.05
C GLN A 30 3.56 -6.62 3.70
N GLN A 31 4.46 -6.37 4.63
CA GLN A 31 4.64 -5.08 5.30
C GLN A 31 6.13 -4.74 5.33
N PHE A 32 6.45 -3.50 5.01
CA PHE A 32 7.79 -2.92 5.06
C PHE A 32 7.76 -1.68 5.94
N ASN A 33 8.64 -1.61 6.94
CA ASN A 33 8.81 -0.43 7.78
C ASN A 33 10.22 0.12 7.59
N GLY A 34 10.33 1.36 7.10
CA GLY A 34 11.62 1.96 6.75
C GLY A 34 11.45 3.10 5.75
N ARG A 35 12.54 3.55 5.14
CA ARG A 35 12.50 4.60 4.11
C ARG A 35 12.11 4.02 2.76
N TYR A 36 10.90 3.46 2.70
CA TYR A 36 10.39 2.72 1.56
C TYR A 36 9.25 3.47 0.88
N ASP A 37 9.22 3.36 -0.43
CA ASP A 37 8.07 3.68 -1.26
C ASP A 37 8.00 2.64 -2.39
N TYR A 38 7.04 2.76 -3.29
CA TYR A 38 6.90 1.87 -4.43
C TYR A 38 6.61 2.61 -5.73
N THR A 39 6.91 1.93 -6.81
CA THR A 39 6.41 2.20 -8.15
C THR A 39 5.79 0.93 -8.71
N ALA A 40 4.99 1.07 -9.76
CA ALA A 40 4.46 -0.08 -10.49
C ALA A 40 4.65 0.11 -11.99
N ILE A 41 5.01 -0.98 -12.66
CA ILE A 41 5.07 -1.06 -14.13
C ILE A 41 4.13 -2.16 -14.58
N GLY A 42 3.52 -2.01 -15.74
CA GLY A 42 2.65 -3.05 -16.28
C GLY A 42 2.12 -2.64 -17.63
N ASN A 43 1.52 -3.59 -18.32
CA ASN A 43 0.89 -3.32 -19.60
C ASN A 43 -0.23 -4.33 -19.89
N THR A 44 -1.22 -3.87 -20.63
CA THR A 44 -2.31 -4.69 -21.15
C THR A 44 -1.84 -5.52 -22.35
N LEU A 45 -2.58 -6.59 -22.66
CA LEU A 45 -2.48 -7.37 -23.88
C LEU A 45 -3.57 -7.01 -24.89
N ASN A 46 -4.57 -6.24 -24.46
CA ASN A 46 -5.60 -5.72 -25.33
C ASN A 46 -4.98 -4.73 -26.33
N LEU A 47 -5.58 -4.59 -27.51
CA LEU A 47 -5.14 -3.61 -28.52
C LEU A 47 -6.01 -2.34 -28.55
N ALA A 48 -7.09 -2.35 -27.78
CA ALA A 48 -8.05 -1.27 -27.57
C ALA A 48 -8.90 -1.64 -26.36
N GLU A 49 -9.64 -0.66 -25.83
CA GLU A 49 -10.70 -0.90 -24.84
C GLU A 49 -11.64 -2.00 -25.35
N ASN A 50 -12.02 -2.92 -24.47
CA ASN A 50 -12.95 -3.96 -24.84
C ASN A 50 -14.36 -3.38 -25.13
N GLY A 51 -15.24 -4.21 -25.70
CA GLY A 51 -16.63 -3.81 -25.93
C GLY A 51 -17.15 -4.04 -27.35
N ILE A 52 -18.33 -3.48 -27.62
CA ILE A 52 -19.10 -3.79 -28.83
C ILE A 52 -18.42 -3.16 -30.07
N ASN A 53 -18.25 -3.98 -31.12
CA ASN A 53 -17.61 -3.61 -32.40
C ASN A 53 -16.10 -3.38 -32.36
N VAL A 54 -15.41 -3.77 -31.29
CA VAL A 54 -13.95 -3.81 -31.24
C VAL A 54 -13.47 -5.18 -31.73
N PRO A 55 -12.40 -5.26 -32.56
CA PRO A 55 -11.81 -6.54 -32.92
C PRO A 55 -11.42 -7.35 -31.69
N CYS A 56 -11.94 -8.57 -31.60
CA CYS A 56 -11.65 -9.52 -30.53
C CYS A 56 -10.25 -10.12 -30.71
N LEU A 57 -9.23 -9.32 -30.45
CA LEU A 57 -7.82 -9.65 -30.59
C LEU A 57 -7.10 -9.39 -29.27
N ILE A 58 -6.14 -10.25 -28.96
CA ILE A 58 -5.30 -10.14 -27.77
C ILE A 58 -3.87 -10.51 -28.14
N LEU A 59 -2.91 -9.75 -27.61
CA LEU A 59 -1.50 -10.05 -27.73
C LEU A 59 -1.13 -11.22 -26.82
N THR A 60 -0.01 -11.88 -27.10
CA THR A 60 0.58 -12.91 -26.21
C THR A 60 1.80 -12.38 -25.44
N GLN A 61 2.13 -11.11 -25.65
CA GLN A 61 3.20 -10.40 -24.97
C GLN A 61 2.95 -8.89 -25.01
N SER A 62 3.43 -8.20 -23.99
CA SER A 62 3.51 -6.74 -23.93
C SER A 62 4.72 -6.31 -23.10
N SER A 63 5.02 -5.02 -23.04
CA SER A 63 6.20 -4.53 -22.33
C SER A 63 5.95 -3.22 -21.59
N ALA A 64 6.66 -3.02 -20.49
CA ALA A 64 6.67 -1.79 -19.72
C ALA A 64 8.10 -1.44 -19.28
N THR A 65 8.41 -0.16 -19.17
CA THR A 65 9.76 0.30 -18.79
C THR A 65 9.81 0.66 -17.31
N LEU A 66 10.81 0.12 -16.60
CA LEU A 66 11.18 0.55 -15.26
C LEU A 66 12.26 1.63 -15.33
N ASN A 67 11.99 2.77 -14.70
CA ASN A 67 12.92 3.88 -14.56
C ASN A 67 12.93 4.36 -13.10
N LEU A 68 13.73 3.72 -12.25
CA LEU A 68 14.01 4.20 -10.90
C LEU A 68 15.06 5.31 -10.91
N ASP A 69 14.91 6.26 -10.01
CA ASP A 69 15.89 7.34 -9.81
C ASP A 69 17.18 6.83 -9.16
N ALA A 70 18.25 7.59 -9.32
CA ALA A 70 19.51 7.28 -8.65
C ALA A 70 19.34 7.34 -7.13
N GLY A 71 19.67 6.26 -6.43
CA GLY A 71 19.51 6.13 -4.98
C GLY A 71 18.31 5.27 -4.56
N GLN A 72 17.38 4.99 -5.47
CA GLN A 72 16.28 4.06 -5.25
C GLN A 72 16.75 2.62 -5.43
N ASN A 73 16.86 1.87 -4.32
CA ASN A 73 17.32 0.49 -4.32
C ASN A 73 16.15 -0.47 -4.20
N VAL A 74 16.00 -1.42 -5.15
CA VAL A 74 14.90 -2.40 -5.13
C VAL A 74 15.02 -3.33 -3.91
N ILE A 75 13.97 -3.39 -3.11
CA ILE A 75 13.86 -4.26 -1.92
C ILE A 75 12.99 -5.47 -2.19
N ALA A 76 11.88 -5.26 -2.91
CA ALA A 76 10.98 -6.34 -3.32
C ALA A 76 10.35 -6.02 -4.67
N ALA A 77 10.04 -7.05 -5.44
CA ALA A 77 9.24 -6.93 -6.65
C ALA A 77 8.30 -8.13 -6.83
N TYR A 78 7.03 -7.83 -7.08
CA TYR A 78 5.94 -8.81 -7.14
C TYR A 78 5.21 -8.71 -8.46
N LEU A 79 5.30 -9.78 -9.27
CA LEU A 79 4.63 -9.88 -10.55
C LEU A 79 3.22 -10.43 -10.34
N TYR A 80 2.23 -9.72 -10.88
CA TYR A 80 0.84 -10.13 -11.02
C TYR A 80 0.50 -10.20 -12.50
N TRP A 81 -0.23 -11.23 -12.92
CA TRP A 81 -0.82 -11.30 -14.26
C TRP A 81 -2.20 -11.93 -14.21
N ALA A 82 -3.06 -11.53 -15.13
CA ALA A 82 -4.46 -11.92 -15.12
C ALA A 82 -5.04 -11.96 -16.53
N GLY A 83 -6.21 -12.59 -16.66
CA GLY A 83 -6.97 -12.58 -17.90
C GLY A 83 -8.26 -13.37 -17.87
N SER A 84 -8.96 -13.33 -19.00
CA SER A 84 -10.15 -14.14 -19.25
C SER A 84 -9.83 -15.63 -19.32
N GLY A 85 -10.68 -16.46 -18.71
CA GLY A 85 -10.59 -17.92 -18.76
C GLY A 85 -10.13 -18.54 -17.44
N SER A 86 -9.81 -19.83 -17.49
CA SER A 86 -9.50 -20.63 -16.30
C SER A 86 -8.03 -20.54 -15.83
N GLY A 87 -7.17 -19.83 -16.56
CA GLY A 87 -5.77 -19.66 -16.16
C GLY A 87 -4.75 -20.05 -17.21
N ASP A 88 -3.78 -19.14 -17.38
CA ASP A 88 -2.42 -19.44 -17.82
C ASP A 88 -1.48 -19.08 -16.65
N PHE A 89 -0.84 -20.09 -16.05
CA PHE A 89 -0.08 -19.96 -14.81
C PHE A 89 1.43 -20.10 -15.01
N GLU A 90 1.88 -20.06 -16.26
CA GLU A 90 3.29 -20.06 -16.64
C GLU A 90 3.51 -18.98 -17.70
N VAL A 91 4.27 -17.94 -17.34
CA VAL A 91 4.63 -16.86 -18.27
C VAL A 91 6.14 -16.73 -18.36
N LYS A 92 6.65 -15.85 -19.22
CA LYS A 92 8.05 -15.47 -19.23
C LYS A 92 8.24 -14.00 -18.93
N LEU A 93 9.13 -13.67 -18.01
CA LEU A 93 9.63 -12.31 -17.78
C LEU A 93 11.01 -12.19 -18.43
N ASN A 94 11.17 -11.33 -19.43
CA ASN A 94 12.40 -11.16 -20.21
C ASN A 94 12.98 -12.50 -20.72
N GLY A 95 12.11 -13.43 -21.11
CA GLY A 95 12.47 -14.77 -21.60
C GLY A 95 12.76 -15.81 -20.52
N VAL A 96 12.76 -15.45 -19.23
CA VAL A 96 12.89 -16.38 -18.10
C VAL A 96 11.51 -16.88 -17.69
N THR A 97 11.32 -18.20 -17.63
CA THR A 97 10.07 -18.82 -17.18
C THR A 97 9.77 -18.46 -15.73
N ILE A 98 8.55 -17.99 -15.49
CA ILE A 98 7.97 -17.69 -14.19
C ILE A 98 6.73 -18.55 -14.01
N LEU A 99 6.70 -19.31 -12.92
CA LEU A 99 5.55 -20.12 -12.51
C LEU A 99 4.77 -19.37 -11.44
N ALA A 100 3.44 -19.45 -11.48
CA ALA A 100 2.60 -18.91 -10.42
C ALA A 100 2.91 -19.59 -9.08
N GLU A 101 3.24 -18.78 -8.07
CA GLU A 101 3.38 -19.20 -6.68
C GLU A 101 2.03 -19.20 -5.96
N ARG A 102 1.16 -18.25 -6.34
CA ARG A 102 -0.25 -18.20 -5.93
C ARG A 102 -1.12 -17.93 -7.14
N THR A 103 -2.32 -18.49 -7.11
CA THR A 103 -3.33 -18.32 -8.14
C THR A 103 -4.62 -17.83 -7.50
N PHE A 104 -5.29 -16.95 -8.21
CA PHE A 104 -6.55 -16.35 -7.84
C PHE A 104 -7.56 -16.58 -8.95
N SER A 105 -8.83 -16.55 -8.60
CA SER A 105 -9.90 -16.72 -9.58
C SER A 105 -11.19 -16.07 -9.10
N ASP A 106 -11.91 -15.52 -10.05
CA ASP A 106 -13.22 -14.90 -9.84
C ASP A 106 -14.13 -15.22 -11.03
N ALA A 107 -15.43 -14.99 -10.87
CA ALA A 107 -16.41 -15.27 -11.90
C ALA A 107 -17.56 -14.26 -11.85
N LEU A 108 -17.85 -13.65 -13.00
CA LEU A 108 -19.04 -12.83 -13.15
C LEU A 108 -20.31 -13.71 -13.28
N ASP A 109 -20.16 -14.89 -13.89
CA ASP A 109 -21.15 -15.96 -13.94
C ASP A 109 -20.51 -17.32 -14.28
N ALA A 110 -21.33 -18.36 -14.48
CA ALA A 110 -20.86 -19.72 -14.76
C ALA A 110 -20.04 -19.88 -16.07
N ASN A 111 -20.12 -18.94 -17.01
CA ASN A 111 -19.42 -18.98 -18.29
C ASN A 111 -18.30 -17.94 -18.37
N ARG A 112 -18.35 -16.89 -17.54
CA ARG A 112 -17.35 -15.82 -17.47
C ARG A 112 -16.54 -15.96 -16.18
N VAL A 113 -15.51 -16.80 -16.27
CA VAL A 113 -14.50 -17.00 -15.23
C VAL A 113 -13.21 -16.28 -15.61
N PHE A 114 -12.48 -15.84 -14.59
CA PHE A 114 -11.27 -15.05 -14.72
C PHE A 114 -10.22 -15.58 -13.76
N PHE A 115 -8.96 -15.37 -14.09
CA PHE A 115 -7.85 -15.77 -13.23
C PHE A 115 -6.94 -14.57 -12.99
N ALA A 116 -6.23 -14.66 -11.87
CA ALA A 116 -4.99 -13.92 -11.68
C ALA A 116 -3.94 -14.83 -11.05
N ALA A 117 -2.69 -14.42 -11.12
CA ALA A 117 -1.56 -15.17 -10.64
C ALA A 117 -0.48 -14.24 -10.13
N PHE A 118 0.34 -14.79 -9.25
CA PHE A 118 1.37 -14.04 -8.53
C PHE A 118 2.68 -14.83 -8.51
N ALA A 119 3.80 -14.12 -8.65
CA ALA A 119 5.13 -14.64 -8.38
C ALA A 119 6.07 -13.56 -7.82
N ASN A 120 7.01 -13.95 -6.96
CA ASN A 120 8.05 -13.05 -6.49
C ASN A 120 9.19 -13.00 -7.52
N VAL A 121 9.39 -11.83 -8.11
CA VAL A 121 10.40 -11.58 -9.15
C VAL A 121 11.53 -10.66 -8.67
N THR A 122 11.65 -10.44 -7.36
CA THR A 122 12.62 -9.51 -6.74
C THR A 122 14.04 -9.69 -7.28
N GLN A 123 14.56 -10.92 -7.27
CA GLN A 123 15.92 -11.20 -7.73
C GLN A 123 16.11 -10.86 -9.21
N GLN A 124 15.08 -11.09 -10.03
CA GLN A 124 15.14 -10.79 -11.46
C GLN A 124 15.16 -9.29 -11.73
N ILE A 125 14.33 -8.51 -11.02
CA ILE A 125 14.32 -7.05 -11.11
C ILE A 125 15.64 -6.46 -10.60
N GLN A 126 16.14 -6.92 -9.46
CA GLN A 126 17.44 -6.47 -8.92
C GLN A 126 18.61 -6.76 -9.87
N THR A 127 18.59 -7.91 -10.53
CA THR A 127 19.67 -8.31 -11.46
C THR A 127 19.60 -7.53 -12.77
N THR A 128 18.39 -7.24 -13.26
CA THR A 128 18.18 -6.56 -14.55
C THR A 128 18.31 -5.04 -14.42
N GLY A 129 17.83 -4.46 -13.31
CA GLY A 129 17.82 -3.01 -13.06
C GLY A 129 16.80 -2.26 -13.93
N ASN A 130 17.03 -0.96 -14.12
CA ASN A 130 16.22 -0.15 -15.03
C ASN A 130 16.29 -0.68 -16.47
N GLY A 131 15.15 -0.66 -17.16
CA GLY A 131 15.05 -1.17 -18.52
C GLY A 131 13.64 -1.58 -18.90
N ASN A 132 13.52 -2.15 -20.10
CA ASN A 132 12.26 -2.66 -20.59
C ASN A 132 12.03 -4.09 -20.10
N TYR A 133 10.87 -4.32 -19.50
CA TYR A 133 10.41 -5.63 -19.04
C TYR A 133 9.30 -6.12 -19.96
N THR A 134 9.47 -7.32 -20.49
CA THR A 134 8.52 -7.99 -21.38
C THR A 134 7.96 -9.21 -20.68
N ILE A 135 6.64 -9.24 -20.48
CA ILE A 135 5.93 -10.49 -20.23
C ILE A 135 5.56 -11.10 -21.58
N SER A 136 5.86 -12.38 -21.77
CA SER A 136 5.50 -13.16 -22.94
C SER A 136 4.96 -14.53 -22.57
N ASP A 137 4.44 -15.23 -23.57
CA ASP A 137 3.83 -16.57 -23.46
C ASP A 137 2.54 -16.61 -22.64
N LEU A 138 1.95 -15.45 -22.31
CA LEU A 138 0.59 -15.36 -21.79
C LEU A 138 -0.40 -15.47 -22.95
N ASP A 139 -0.83 -16.69 -23.30
CA ASP A 139 -1.63 -16.95 -24.50
C ASP A 139 -3.11 -17.18 -24.20
N LEU A 140 -3.90 -16.13 -24.38
CA LEU A 140 -5.36 -16.14 -24.19
C LEU A 140 -6.14 -16.29 -25.51
N THR A 141 -5.46 -16.50 -26.64
CA THR A 141 -6.08 -16.44 -27.98
C THR A 141 -7.17 -17.48 -28.19
N GLN A 142 -7.08 -18.63 -27.51
CA GLN A 142 -8.08 -19.71 -27.60
C GLN A 142 -9.32 -19.48 -26.73
N VAL A 143 -9.24 -18.59 -25.73
CA VAL A 143 -10.32 -18.38 -24.75
C VAL A 143 -11.02 -17.03 -24.93
N ILE A 144 -10.32 -16.01 -25.44
CA ILE A 144 -10.80 -14.62 -25.45
C ILE A 144 -12.13 -14.41 -26.20
N SER A 145 -12.38 -15.23 -27.23
CA SER A 145 -13.55 -15.11 -28.12
C SER A 145 -14.91 -15.17 -27.41
N SER A 146 -15.04 -15.95 -26.33
CA SER A 146 -16.30 -16.08 -25.60
C SER A 146 -16.63 -14.87 -24.73
N TYR A 147 -15.64 -14.00 -24.46
CA TYR A 147 -15.77 -12.84 -23.59
C TYR A 147 -16.03 -11.55 -24.35
N CYS A 148 -15.73 -11.52 -25.66
CA CYS A 148 -15.87 -10.33 -26.49
C CYS A 148 -17.32 -9.87 -26.70
N GLY A 149 -18.29 -10.79 -26.66
CA GLY A 149 -19.70 -10.43 -26.79
C GLY A 149 -20.23 -9.61 -25.61
N SER A 150 -19.63 -9.77 -24.43
CA SER A 150 -19.98 -9.02 -23.22
C SER A 150 -19.09 -7.82 -22.96
N GLY A 151 -17.99 -7.63 -23.71
CA GLY A 151 -16.97 -6.65 -23.34
C GLY A 151 -16.36 -7.00 -21.98
N THR A 152 -15.94 -8.26 -21.81
CA THR A 152 -15.22 -8.68 -20.60
C THR A 152 -13.95 -9.43 -20.95
N ASN A 153 -13.36 -9.06 -22.08
CA ASN A 153 -12.17 -9.68 -22.61
C ASN A 153 -10.95 -8.87 -22.20
N PHE A 154 -10.04 -9.49 -21.45
CA PHE A 154 -8.78 -8.86 -21.08
C PHE A 154 -7.64 -9.84 -20.90
N GLY A 155 -6.44 -9.29 -20.92
CA GLY A 155 -5.25 -9.89 -20.34
C GLY A 155 -4.23 -8.80 -20.03
N GLY A 156 -3.45 -8.97 -18.99
CA GLY A 156 -2.49 -7.95 -18.57
C GLY A 156 -1.57 -8.43 -17.47
N TRP A 157 -0.60 -7.59 -17.15
CA TRP A 157 0.36 -7.85 -16.08
C TRP A 157 0.82 -6.55 -15.44
N SER A 158 1.24 -6.64 -14.19
CA SER A 158 1.85 -5.57 -13.43
C SER A 158 2.91 -6.11 -12.50
N ILE A 159 3.97 -5.34 -12.26
CA ILE A 159 4.96 -5.60 -11.22
C ILE A 159 4.88 -4.44 -10.25
N VAL A 160 4.60 -4.73 -8.99
CA VAL A 160 4.77 -3.78 -7.87
C VAL A 160 6.22 -3.86 -7.43
N ILE A 161 6.95 -2.75 -7.46
CA ILE A 161 8.36 -2.64 -7.07
C ILE A 161 8.48 -1.75 -5.85
N VAL A 162 8.82 -2.34 -4.71
CA VAL A 162 9.17 -1.62 -3.48
C VAL A 162 10.65 -1.28 -3.51
N TYR A 163 10.98 -0.02 -3.27
CA TYR A 163 12.34 0.47 -3.21
C TYR A 163 12.63 1.24 -1.91
N GLU A 164 13.89 1.21 -1.50
CA GLU A 164 14.44 2.06 -0.44
C GLU A 164 15.10 3.29 -1.04
N ASP A 165 14.84 4.45 -0.44
CA ASP A 165 15.54 5.70 -0.77
C ASP A 165 15.78 6.48 0.53
N ALA A 166 17.04 6.85 0.77
CA ALA A 166 17.45 7.54 1.99
C ALA A 166 16.76 8.91 2.20
N ASN A 167 16.21 9.51 1.13
CA ASN A 167 15.50 10.78 1.19
C ASN A 167 14.01 10.64 1.53
N LEU A 168 13.47 9.42 1.54
CA LEU A 168 12.08 9.20 1.92
C LEU A 168 11.90 9.31 3.43
N PRO A 169 10.72 9.75 3.89
CA PRO A 169 10.33 9.60 5.28
C PRO A 169 10.30 8.12 5.70
N LEU A 170 10.31 7.84 7.00
CA LEU A 170 9.97 6.50 7.45
C LEU A 170 8.50 6.23 7.19
N ASN A 171 8.26 5.23 6.36
CA ASN A 171 6.95 4.79 5.98
C ASN A 171 6.70 3.37 6.48
N GLN A 172 5.44 3.10 6.79
CA GLN A 172 4.88 1.77 6.71
C GLN A 172 4.26 1.58 5.34
N LEU A 173 4.82 0.66 4.56
CA LEU A 173 4.27 0.23 3.29
C LEU A 173 3.64 -1.15 3.46
N ASN A 174 2.34 -1.26 3.25
CA ASN A 174 1.62 -2.53 3.24
C ASN A 174 1.20 -2.89 1.82
N ILE A 175 1.37 -4.16 1.46
CA ILE A 175 0.82 -4.74 0.23
C ILE A 175 -0.23 -5.75 0.66
N TYR A 176 -1.45 -5.56 0.15
CA TYR A 176 -2.57 -6.47 0.30
C TYR A 176 -2.85 -7.10 -1.07
N ASP A 177 -3.18 -8.38 -1.11
CA ASP A 177 -3.60 -9.03 -2.35
C ASP A 177 -4.62 -10.15 -2.13
N GLY A 178 -5.22 -10.53 -3.24
CA GLY A 178 -6.42 -11.36 -3.34
C GLY A 178 -7.03 -11.16 -4.73
N LEU A 179 -8.31 -11.47 -4.90
CA LEU A 179 -9.06 -11.12 -6.10
C LEU A 179 -10.54 -11.02 -5.75
N GLU A 180 -11.04 -9.78 -5.66
CA GLU A 180 -12.43 -9.48 -5.34
C GLU A 180 -13.00 -8.50 -6.37
N SER A 181 -14.32 -8.56 -6.62
CA SER A 181 -14.94 -7.75 -7.66
C SER A 181 -16.20 -7.00 -7.25
N VAL A 182 -16.48 -5.97 -8.03
CA VAL A 182 -17.73 -5.23 -8.06
C VAL A 182 -18.36 -5.40 -9.46
N SER A 183 -19.68 -5.50 -9.51
CA SER A 183 -20.41 -5.71 -10.78
C SER A 183 -21.86 -5.22 -10.69
N VAL A 184 -22.59 -5.29 -11.80
CA VAL A 184 -24.06 -5.13 -11.80
C VAL A 184 -24.81 -6.07 -10.85
N ASN A 185 -24.23 -7.23 -10.53
CA ASN A 185 -24.84 -8.21 -9.63
C ASN A 185 -24.44 -7.98 -8.16
N ASN A 186 -23.31 -7.30 -7.94
CA ASN A 186 -22.82 -6.89 -6.64
C ASN A 186 -22.20 -5.49 -6.75
N THR A 187 -23.03 -4.46 -6.60
CA THR A 187 -22.67 -3.08 -6.97
C THR A 187 -21.75 -2.38 -5.96
N THR A 188 -21.40 -3.06 -4.87
CA THR A 188 -20.54 -2.51 -3.82
C THR A 188 -19.59 -3.58 -3.32
N LEU A 189 -18.31 -3.25 -3.25
CA LEU A 189 -17.26 -4.03 -2.59
C LEU A 189 -16.68 -3.21 -1.44
N SER A 190 -16.56 -3.81 -0.26
CA SER A 190 -15.99 -3.16 0.92
C SER A 190 -14.86 -4.01 1.47
N ILE A 191 -13.67 -3.43 1.57
CA ILE A 191 -12.45 -4.08 2.06
C ILE A 191 -11.97 -3.30 3.29
N THR A 192 -11.70 -4.01 4.38
CA THR A 192 -11.08 -3.41 5.56
C THR A 192 -9.58 -3.66 5.51
N LEU A 193 -8.80 -2.58 5.37
CA LEU A 193 -7.36 -2.64 5.54
C LEU A 193 -7.05 -2.63 7.03
N GLU A 194 -6.45 -3.69 7.53
CA GLU A 194 -5.95 -3.79 8.91
C GLU A 194 -4.43 -3.56 8.96
N ASN A 195 -3.90 -3.45 10.19
CA ASN A 195 -2.47 -3.24 10.46
C ASN A 195 -1.94 -1.92 9.89
N LEU A 196 -2.74 -0.87 9.99
CA LEU A 196 -2.26 0.48 9.72
C LEU A 196 -1.57 1.03 10.97
N ASN A 197 -0.52 1.80 10.72
CA ASN A 197 0.18 2.57 11.75
C ASN A 197 0.26 4.01 11.27
N VAL A 198 -0.88 4.73 11.34
CA VAL A 198 -0.95 6.13 10.92
C VAL A 198 -0.41 6.99 12.06
N ILE A 199 0.86 7.37 11.99
CA ILE A 199 1.45 8.28 12.97
C ILE A 199 1.46 9.71 12.46
N ASP A 200 1.64 9.87 11.15
CA ASP A 200 1.40 11.09 10.39
C ASP A 200 0.62 10.71 9.11
N ASN A 201 -0.28 11.58 8.68
CA ASN A 201 -1.03 11.39 7.45
C ASN A 201 -0.41 12.13 6.26
N GLN A 202 0.60 12.99 6.46
CA GLN A 202 1.22 13.75 5.38
C GLN A 202 1.84 12.84 4.31
N GLY A 203 1.44 13.06 3.06
CA GLY A 203 1.92 12.27 1.92
C GLY A 203 1.45 10.82 1.92
N ALA A 204 0.46 10.47 2.76
CA ALA A 204 -0.13 9.14 2.75
C ALA A 204 -0.82 8.88 1.41
N LYS A 205 -0.54 7.72 0.81
CA LYS A 205 -1.13 7.32 -0.46
C LYS A 205 -1.59 5.86 -0.43
N ILE A 206 -2.53 5.57 -1.32
CA ILE A 206 -3.00 4.22 -1.61
C ILE A 206 -2.94 3.99 -3.11
N GLY A 207 -2.56 2.80 -3.55
CA GLY A 207 -2.69 2.42 -4.95
C GLY A 207 -3.32 1.05 -5.14
N PHE A 208 -3.72 0.80 -6.38
CA PHE A 208 -4.55 -0.32 -6.78
C PHE A 208 -4.03 -0.92 -8.08
N LEU A 209 -4.08 -2.24 -8.15
CA LEU A 209 -4.12 -2.98 -9.41
C LEU A 209 -5.55 -3.48 -9.62
N ALA A 210 -6.23 -2.93 -10.62
CA ALA A 210 -7.54 -3.35 -11.03
C ALA A 210 -7.52 -3.96 -12.44
N TRP A 211 -8.45 -4.87 -12.70
CA TRP A 211 -8.68 -5.51 -13.99
C TRP A 211 -10.13 -5.28 -14.41
N GLU A 212 -10.38 -5.24 -15.73
CA GLU A 212 -11.70 -5.02 -16.32
C GLU A 212 -12.35 -3.69 -15.88
N GLY A 213 -11.54 -2.61 -15.81
CA GLY A 213 -12.05 -1.24 -15.74
C GLY A 213 -12.17 -0.61 -17.14
N ASP A 214 -13.34 -0.10 -17.48
CA ASP A 214 -13.64 0.49 -18.78
C ASP A 214 -13.74 2.02 -18.73
N SER A 215 -12.89 2.69 -19.51
CA SER A 215 -12.88 4.16 -19.61
C SER A 215 -14.24 4.79 -20.00
N GLY A 216 -15.11 4.01 -20.65
CA GLY A 216 -16.43 4.43 -21.09
C GLY A 216 -17.59 4.21 -20.11
N ILE A 217 -17.38 3.56 -18.95
CA ILE A 217 -18.46 3.07 -18.08
C ILE A 217 -18.39 3.67 -16.66
N ALA A 218 -18.80 4.94 -16.53
CA ALA A 218 -18.75 5.69 -15.28
C ALA A 218 -20.01 5.57 -14.36
N VAL A 219 -20.87 4.56 -14.55
CA VAL A 219 -22.19 4.54 -13.88
C VAL A 219 -22.05 4.19 -12.40
N ASN A 220 -22.13 5.19 -11.51
CA ASN A 220 -21.93 5.02 -10.07
C ASN A 220 -20.59 4.36 -9.74
N GLU A 221 -19.57 4.66 -10.55
CA GLU A 221 -18.24 4.13 -10.35
C GLU A 221 -17.44 5.04 -9.44
N THR A 222 -17.18 4.60 -8.21
CA THR A 222 -16.48 5.45 -7.25
C THR A 222 -15.61 4.62 -6.33
N LEU A 223 -14.51 5.22 -5.90
CA LEU A 223 -13.61 4.71 -4.89
C LEU A 223 -13.68 5.58 -3.64
N ARG A 224 -13.83 4.97 -2.46
CA ARG A 224 -13.94 5.68 -1.18
C ARG A 224 -12.94 5.14 -0.17
N ILE A 225 -12.44 6.05 0.67
CA ILE A 225 -11.66 5.73 1.88
C ILE A 225 -12.40 6.33 3.07
N ASN A 226 -12.72 5.49 4.05
CA ASN A 226 -13.49 5.85 5.24
C ASN A 226 -14.79 6.60 4.90
N GLY A 227 -15.44 6.18 3.81
CA GLY A 227 -16.71 6.75 3.31
C GLY A 227 -16.58 8.01 2.44
N ASN A 228 -15.39 8.59 2.33
CA ASN A 228 -15.12 9.77 1.51
C ASN A 228 -14.65 9.36 0.11
N ILE A 229 -15.23 9.94 -0.94
CA ILE A 229 -14.78 9.70 -2.33
C ILE A 229 -13.38 10.27 -2.53
N ILE A 230 -12.49 9.48 -3.13
CA ILE A 230 -11.15 9.88 -3.53
C ILE A 230 -11.04 9.95 -5.06
N SER A 231 -10.14 10.79 -5.56
CA SER A 231 -9.93 11.02 -6.99
C SER A 231 -8.53 11.59 -7.21
N ASN A 232 -7.97 11.39 -8.40
CA ASN A 232 -6.67 11.91 -8.80
C ASN A 232 -6.72 12.46 -10.24
N PRO A 233 -7.38 13.61 -10.46
CA PRO A 233 -7.49 14.21 -11.78
C PRO A 233 -6.13 14.67 -12.33
N PRO A 234 -5.91 14.64 -13.65
CA PRO A 234 -6.93 14.44 -14.68
C PRO A 234 -7.21 12.98 -15.04
N LEU A 235 -6.40 12.01 -14.59
CA LEU A 235 -6.55 10.61 -14.99
C LEU A 235 -7.73 9.94 -14.31
N ASN A 236 -7.86 10.11 -12.99
CA ASN A 236 -8.83 9.39 -12.18
C ASN A 236 -9.90 10.34 -11.62
N PRO A 237 -10.96 10.65 -12.39
CA PRO A 237 -12.06 11.47 -11.91
C PRO A 237 -12.87 10.75 -10.82
N ALA A 238 -13.58 11.53 -10.01
CA ALA A 238 -14.29 11.02 -8.83
C ALA A 238 -15.46 10.05 -9.15
N ASP A 239 -15.91 10.02 -10.40
CA ASP A 239 -17.03 9.22 -10.89
C ASP A 239 -16.64 8.14 -11.92
N ASN A 240 -15.33 7.93 -12.16
CA ASN A 240 -14.82 6.89 -13.06
C ASN A 240 -13.39 6.51 -12.65
N ALA A 241 -13.27 5.71 -11.59
CA ALA A 241 -11.98 5.39 -10.96
C ALA A 241 -11.25 4.22 -11.62
N PHE A 242 -11.92 3.41 -12.45
CA PHE A 242 -11.38 2.23 -13.12
C PHE A 242 -11.54 2.41 -14.62
N ASN A 243 -10.62 3.15 -15.21
CA ASN A 243 -10.83 3.80 -16.49
C ASN A 243 -9.65 3.65 -17.45
N SER A 244 -8.93 2.53 -17.33
CA SER A 244 -7.81 2.15 -18.19
C SER A 244 -6.61 3.09 -18.09
N THR A 245 -6.25 3.49 -16.88
CA THR A 245 -5.16 4.44 -16.64
C THR A 245 -3.97 3.87 -15.86
N ASN A 246 -2.87 4.63 -15.90
CA ASN A 246 -1.66 4.34 -15.15
C ASN A 246 -1.09 5.63 -14.56
N SER A 247 -1.32 5.86 -13.28
CA SER A 247 -0.83 7.03 -12.54
C SER A 247 0.71 7.16 -12.54
N PHE A 248 1.46 6.03 -12.54
CA PHE A 248 2.93 6.07 -12.50
C PHE A 248 3.57 6.53 -13.82
N THR A 249 2.88 6.30 -14.94
CA THR A 249 3.34 6.71 -16.28
C THR A 249 2.57 7.89 -16.86
N ASN A 250 1.56 8.37 -16.12
CA ASN A 250 0.61 9.38 -16.54
C ASN A 250 -0.07 9.06 -17.89
N SER A 251 -0.52 7.81 -18.04
CA SER A 251 -1.09 7.27 -19.28
C SER A 251 -2.57 6.93 -19.12
N SER A 252 -3.33 7.09 -20.20
CA SER A 252 -4.71 6.59 -20.35
C SER A 252 -4.81 5.53 -21.47
N GLU A 253 -3.69 4.89 -21.79
CA GLU A 253 -3.59 3.81 -22.76
C GLU A 253 -3.23 2.50 -22.06
N LEU A 254 -4.02 2.13 -21.05
CA LEU A 254 -3.87 0.90 -20.29
C LEU A 254 -5.16 0.07 -20.32
N TRP A 255 -5.64 -0.27 -21.52
CA TRP A 255 -6.98 -0.84 -21.74
C TRP A 255 -7.33 -2.03 -20.83
N ASN A 256 -8.51 -1.96 -20.23
CA ASN A 256 -9.13 -2.95 -19.35
C ASN A 256 -8.32 -3.29 -18.10
N MET A 257 -7.46 -2.40 -17.63
CA MET A 257 -6.77 -2.52 -16.35
C MET A 257 -6.34 -1.15 -15.81
N ASP A 258 -6.12 -1.04 -14.50
CA ASP A 258 -5.71 0.21 -13.86
C ASP A 258 -4.51 -0.05 -12.96
N ILE A 259 -3.53 0.86 -13.03
CA ILE A 259 -2.36 0.88 -12.14
C ILE A 259 -2.27 2.30 -11.58
N ASP A 260 -3.09 2.55 -10.57
CA ASP A 260 -3.36 3.90 -10.10
C ASP A 260 -3.11 4.08 -8.62
N PHE A 261 -2.79 5.32 -8.25
CA PHE A 261 -2.66 5.72 -6.85
C PHE A 261 -3.36 7.03 -6.58
N TYR A 262 -3.72 7.22 -5.32
CA TYR A 262 -4.48 8.34 -4.80
C TYR A 262 -3.85 8.81 -3.50
N ASP A 263 -3.86 10.12 -3.30
CA ASP A 263 -3.60 10.73 -2.00
C ASP A 263 -4.76 10.41 -1.05
N ILE A 264 -4.44 10.03 0.18
CA ILE A 264 -5.40 9.72 1.24
C ILE A 264 -5.13 10.49 2.53
N GLU A 265 -4.23 11.47 2.53
CA GLU A 265 -3.87 12.28 3.69
C GLU A 265 -5.12 12.81 4.42
N ASN A 266 -6.11 13.30 3.67
CA ASN A 266 -7.34 13.87 4.19
C ASN A 266 -8.44 12.84 4.53
N ASN A 267 -8.15 11.55 4.38
CA ASN A 267 -9.11 10.45 4.48
C ASN A 267 -8.76 9.44 5.59
N ILE A 268 -7.59 9.60 6.21
CA ILE A 268 -7.13 8.85 7.38
C ILE A 268 -6.78 9.83 8.50
N GLN A 269 -6.75 9.36 9.75
CA GLN A 269 -6.41 10.16 10.92
C GLN A 269 -5.26 9.52 11.70
N ILE A 270 -4.48 10.36 12.40
CA ILE A 270 -3.44 9.90 13.31
C ILE A 270 -4.06 8.97 14.37
N GLY A 271 -3.44 7.81 14.56
CA GLY A 271 -3.91 6.75 15.45
C GLY A 271 -4.85 5.73 14.80
N ASP A 272 -5.25 5.91 13.54
CA ASP A 272 -6.01 4.90 12.81
C ASP A 272 -5.20 3.60 12.69
N THR A 273 -5.80 2.48 13.10
CA THR A 273 -5.23 1.13 12.98
C THR A 273 -5.84 0.32 11.84
N SER A 274 -6.89 0.86 11.22
CA SER A 274 -7.55 0.32 10.05
C SER A 274 -8.18 1.41 9.20
N ALA A 275 -8.43 1.13 7.92
CA ALA A 275 -9.19 1.98 7.03
C ALA A 275 -10.15 1.13 6.19
N THR A 276 -11.35 1.65 5.92
CA THR A 276 -12.31 0.97 5.04
C THR A 276 -12.23 1.55 3.64
N ILE A 277 -11.98 0.68 2.67
CA ILE A 277 -12.09 0.99 1.25
C ILE A 277 -13.46 0.53 0.78
N THR A 278 -14.15 1.38 0.02
CA THR A 278 -15.41 1.00 -0.63
C THR A 278 -15.37 1.35 -2.10
N LEU A 279 -15.58 0.35 -2.94
CA LEU A 279 -15.74 0.47 -4.38
C LEU A 279 -17.22 0.33 -4.70
N THR A 280 -17.71 1.14 -5.63
CA THR A 280 -19.02 0.92 -6.23
C THR A 280 -18.90 0.93 -7.74
N SER A 281 -19.72 0.13 -8.41
CA SER A 281 -19.98 0.25 -9.84
C SER A 281 -21.41 -0.23 -10.12
N GLY A 282 -22.12 0.51 -10.95
CA GLY A 282 -23.51 0.25 -11.34
C GLY A 282 -23.65 -0.45 -12.69
N GLN A 283 -22.57 -0.56 -13.46
CA GLN A 283 -22.56 -1.18 -14.79
C GLN A 283 -21.28 -1.97 -15.06
N ASP A 284 -20.13 -1.43 -14.67
CA ASP A 284 -18.83 -2.04 -14.96
C ASP A 284 -18.55 -3.27 -14.10
N PHE A 285 -17.70 -4.18 -14.59
CA PHE A 285 -17.20 -5.34 -13.87
C PHE A 285 -15.73 -5.19 -13.55
N VAL A 286 -15.41 -4.68 -12.37
CA VAL A 286 -14.03 -4.42 -11.96
C VAL A 286 -13.56 -5.45 -10.95
N MET A 287 -12.36 -6.01 -11.13
CA MET A 287 -11.69 -6.88 -10.17
C MET A 287 -10.47 -6.19 -9.56
N ILE A 288 -10.38 -6.15 -8.24
CA ILE A 288 -9.20 -5.67 -7.51
C ILE A 288 -8.32 -6.84 -7.15
N ASN A 289 -7.04 -6.77 -7.52
CA ASN A 289 -6.08 -7.85 -7.28
C ASN A 289 -5.07 -7.50 -6.20
N ASN A 290 -4.62 -6.25 -6.13
CA ASN A 290 -3.79 -5.79 -5.04
C ASN A 290 -4.09 -4.33 -4.66
N ILE A 291 -3.70 -4.01 -3.44
CA ILE A 291 -3.78 -2.67 -2.85
C ILE A 291 -2.46 -2.41 -2.14
N VAL A 292 -1.89 -1.23 -2.33
CA VAL A 292 -0.65 -0.82 -1.66
C VAL A 292 -0.89 0.46 -0.89
N THR A 293 -0.67 0.45 0.42
CA THR A 293 -0.68 1.68 1.22
C THR A 293 0.74 2.10 1.54
N VAL A 294 0.98 3.41 1.54
CA VAL A 294 2.20 4.03 2.07
C VAL A 294 1.75 5.05 3.08
N LEU A 295 2.02 4.77 4.35
CA LEU A 295 1.63 5.58 5.49
C LEU A 295 2.87 6.10 6.18
N ASN A 296 2.90 7.40 6.43
CA ASN A 296 4.00 8.03 7.10
C ASN A 296 3.99 7.65 8.60
N SER A 297 5.16 7.26 9.11
CA SER A 297 5.36 6.80 10.49
C SER A 297 6.25 7.77 11.28
N GLN A 298 6.27 9.05 10.93
CA GLN A 298 7.26 10.00 11.44
C GLN A 298 6.91 10.54 12.83
N LEU A 299 7.89 10.59 13.73
CA LEU A 299 7.80 11.26 15.04
C LEU A 299 9.09 12.03 15.34
N PRO A 300 8.98 13.25 15.90
CA PRO A 300 10.08 13.78 16.71
C PRO A 300 10.21 12.95 18.00
N ASP A 301 11.44 12.69 18.44
CA ASP A 301 11.73 11.94 19.67
C ASP A 301 12.55 12.83 20.62
N ALA A 302 11.82 13.62 21.40
CA ALA A 302 12.40 14.59 22.31
C ALA A 302 13.00 13.88 23.54
N THR A 303 14.31 14.01 23.71
CA THR A 303 15.00 13.59 24.92
C THR A 303 15.70 14.78 25.57
N ILE A 304 15.90 14.75 26.87
CA ILE A 304 16.53 15.86 27.61
C ILE A 304 17.58 15.33 28.58
N GLU A 305 18.74 15.98 28.58
CA GLU A 305 19.85 15.68 29.48
C GLU A 305 20.23 16.92 30.29
N ILE A 306 20.55 16.71 31.57
CA ILE A 306 21.09 17.76 32.42
C ILE A 306 22.61 17.77 32.25
N GLU A 307 23.16 18.88 31.79
CA GLU A 307 24.60 19.06 31.58
C GLU A 307 25.29 19.51 32.87
N SER A 308 24.67 20.48 33.56
CA SER A 308 25.22 21.04 34.79
C SER A 308 24.13 21.50 35.75
N ILE A 309 24.43 21.41 37.05
CA ILE A 309 23.59 21.92 38.13
C ILE A 309 24.48 22.72 39.08
N ILE A 310 24.15 23.98 39.29
CA ILE A 310 24.84 24.88 40.22
C ILE A 310 23.82 25.39 41.22
N ALA A 311 23.90 24.91 42.46
CA ALA A 311 23.11 25.41 43.57
C ALA A 311 23.83 26.60 44.24
N GLY A 312 23.07 27.57 44.75
CA GLY A 312 23.64 28.68 45.50
C GLY A 312 24.38 28.22 46.77
N GLU A 313 25.57 28.80 47.02
CA GLU A 313 26.44 28.41 48.14
C GLU A 313 25.99 28.98 49.51
N GLU A 314 25.05 29.92 49.51
CA GLU A 314 24.55 30.55 50.73
C GLU A 314 23.54 29.66 51.46
N CYS A 315 23.69 29.53 52.78
CA CYS A 315 22.76 28.78 53.62
C CYS A 315 21.32 29.33 53.47
N GLY A 316 20.40 28.48 53.05
CA GLY A 316 19.00 28.84 52.82
C GLY A 316 18.71 29.36 51.40
N ASN A 317 19.71 29.41 50.51
CA ASN A 317 19.47 29.65 49.10
C ASN A 317 18.73 28.45 48.49
N ARG A 318 17.66 28.73 47.75
CA ARG A 318 16.83 27.72 47.07
C ARG A 318 16.82 27.93 45.56
N GLU A 319 17.70 28.77 45.03
CA GLU A 319 17.93 28.94 43.60
C GLU A 319 18.90 27.87 43.10
N VAL A 320 18.53 27.25 41.98
CA VAL A 320 19.32 26.25 41.28
C VAL A 320 19.42 26.67 39.82
N PHE A 321 20.64 26.92 39.37
CA PHE A 321 20.95 27.14 37.96
C PHE A 321 21.19 25.80 37.28
N ILE A 322 20.55 25.58 36.13
CA ILE A 322 20.56 24.32 35.39
C ILE A 322 20.91 24.61 33.95
N GLU A 323 21.92 23.94 33.42
CA GLU A 323 22.18 23.83 31.99
C GLU A 323 21.70 22.46 31.51
N TYR A 324 21.02 22.43 30.38
CA TYR A 324 20.46 21.21 29.80
C TYR A 324 20.56 21.22 28.29
N THR A 325 20.50 20.04 27.69
CA THR A 325 20.41 19.88 26.24
C THR A 325 19.17 19.06 25.90
N VAL A 326 18.32 19.60 25.02
CA VAL A 326 17.23 18.86 24.39
C VAL A 326 17.77 18.26 23.09
N TYR A 327 17.52 16.98 22.88
CA TYR A 327 17.90 16.29 21.67
C TYR A 327 16.68 15.74 20.94
N ASN A 328 16.84 15.58 19.63
CA ASN A 328 15.90 14.89 18.76
C ASN A 328 16.58 13.65 18.16
N LEU A 329 17.07 12.75 19.01
CA LEU A 329 17.82 11.54 18.63
C LEU A 329 16.87 10.38 18.36
N ASN A 330 17.25 9.49 17.44
CA ASN A 330 16.38 8.36 17.00
C ASN A 330 14.99 8.82 16.54
N SER A 331 14.90 10.10 16.16
CA SER A 331 13.73 10.74 15.64
C SER A 331 13.68 10.60 14.14
N THR A 332 12.51 10.91 13.62
CA THR A 332 12.22 10.66 12.23
C THR A 332 11.50 11.88 11.63
N ASP A 333 11.11 12.86 12.48
CA ASP A 333 10.74 14.22 12.12
C ASP A 333 11.50 15.28 12.94
N VAL A 334 11.45 16.54 12.51
CA VAL A 334 11.94 17.71 13.24
C VAL A 334 11.14 17.92 14.52
N LEU A 335 11.81 18.15 15.65
CA LEU A 335 11.14 18.55 16.87
C LEU A 335 10.76 20.04 16.76
N PRO A 336 9.46 20.40 16.87
CA PRO A 336 9.02 21.77 16.64
C PRO A 336 9.66 22.80 17.61
N ALA A 337 9.71 24.06 17.18
CA ALA A 337 10.02 25.15 18.11
C ALA A 337 8.92 25.27 19.18
N ASN A 338 9.29 25.78 20.36
CA ASN A 338 8.41 25.94 21.51
C ASN A 338 7.93 24.63 22.16
N THR A 339 8.62 23.51 21.94
CA THR A 339 8.38 22.26 22.67
C THR A 339 8.58 22.50 24.16
N ALA A 340 7.58 22.13 24.97
CA ALA A 340 7.54 22.48 26.39
C ALA A 340 8.52 21.64 27.22
N ILE A 341 9.15 22.26 28.22
CA ILE A 341 10.08 21.61 29.15
C ILE A 341 9.57 21.86 30.55
N GLY A 342 9.40 20.79 31.34
CA GLY A 342 8.95 20.84 32.73
C GLY A 342 10.08 20.49 33.69
N PHE A 343 10.26 21.30 34.72
CA PHE A 343 11.25 21.10 35.78
C PHE A 343 10.54 20.67 37.06
N TYR A 344 10.80 19.44 37.51
CA TYR A 344 10.11 18.82 38.64
C TYR A 344 11.06 18.59 39.82
N ALA A 345 10.61 18.91 41.04
CA ALA A 345 11.16 18.27 42.24
C ALA A 345 10.23 17.13 42.67
N ASN A 346 10.77 15.92 42.71
CA ASN A 346 10.00 14.70 42.85
C ASN A 346 8.90 14.62 41.78
N ASN A 347 7.64 14.81 42.19
CA ASN A 347 6.48 14.79 41.30
C ASN A 347 5.80 16.17 41.16
N THR A 348 6.39 17.24 41.72
CA THR A 348 5.83 18.58 41.68
C THR A 348 6.52 19.41 40.60
N LEU A 349 5.76 19.90 39.63
CA LEU A 349 6.24 20.86 38.63
C LEU A 349 6.56 22.18 39.35
N ILE A 350 7.81 22.64 39.23
CA ILE A 350 8.31 23.87 39.87
C ILE A 350 8.40 25.00 38.86
N ASP A 351 8.88 24.72 37.66
CA ASP A 351 9.08 25.73 36.62
C ASP A 351 8.96 25.11 35.22
N THR A 352 8.89 25.96 34.20
CA THR A 352 8.79 25.55 32.80
C THR A 352 9.69 26.38 31.89
N ALA A 353 10.12 25.77 30.79
CA ALA A 353 10.79 26.44 29.68
C ALA A 353 10.25 25.89 28.35
N GLN A 354 10.77 26.38 27.23
CA GLN A 354 10.47 25.86 25.90
C GLN A 354 11.73 25.88 25.02
N THR A 355 11.81 24.98 24.05
CA THR A 355 12.79 25.09 22.96
C THR A 355 12.55 26.38 22.17
N LYS A 356 13.61 26.99 21.64
CA LYS A 356 13.53 28.26 20.91
C LYS A 356 13.43 28.06 19.40
N ASN A 357 14.12 27.05 18.89
CA ASN A 357 14.15 26.71 17.48
C ASN A 357 13.59 25.31 17.25
N GLU A 358 13.28 25.04 15.98
CA GLU A 358 13.11 23.67 15.51
C GLU A 358 14.43 22.92 15.65
N ILE A 359 14.39 21.70 16.19
CA ILE A 359 15.55 20.84 16.35
C ILE A 359 15.50 19.76 15.26
N PRO A 360 16.41 19.79 14.27
CA PRO A 360 16.39 18.83 13.17
C PRO A 360 16.59 17.38 13.66
N ILE A 361 16.30 16.40 12.81
CA ILE A 361 16.61 14.98 13.08
C ILE A 361 18.09 14.85 13.43
N ASP A 362 18.40 14.08 14.48
CA ASP A 362 19.73 13.92 15.08
C ASP A 362 20.35 15.23 15.61
N GLY A 363 19.57 16.30 15.71
CA GLY A 363 19.97 17.60 16.22
C GLY A 363 19.78 17.76 17.73
N SER A 364 20.24 18.91 18.24
CA SER A 364 20.07 19.29 19.65
C SER A 364 19.98 20.81 19.84
N GLU A 365 19.37 21.24 20.94
CA GLU A 365 19.39 22.63 21.42
C GLU A 365 19.75 22.67 22.91
N SER A 366 20.75 23.48 23.26
CA SER A 366 21.10 23.73 24.66
C SER A 366 20.31 24.90 25.23
N GLY A 367 19.94 24.78 26.50
CA GLY A 367 19.22 25.79 27.26
C GLY A 367 19.77 25.94 28.68
N GLU A 368 19.39 27.04 29.31
CA GLU A 368 19.72 27.35 30.70
C GLU A 368 18.50 27.94 31.40
N ILE A 369 18.37 27.67 32.71
CA ILE A 369 17.33 28.26 33.56
C ILE A 369 17.81 28.35 35.02
N THR A 370 17.36 29.39 35.72
CA THR A 370 17.43 29.46 37.19
C THR A 370 16.05 29.19 37.76
N ILE A 371 15.89 28.09 38.50
CA ILE A 371 14.63 27.75 39.18
C ILE A 371 14.73 28.04 40.67
N THR A 372 13.62 28.41 41.30
CA THR A 372 13.53 28.57 42.76
C THR A 372 12.75 27.41 43.37
N ILE A 373 13.40 26.58 44.18
CA ILE A 373 12.75 25.44 44.85
C ILE A 373 11.77 25.94 45.92
N PRO A 374 10.47 25.61 45.87
CA PRO A 374 9.49 26.06 46.85
C PRO A 374 9.80 25.54 48.26
N GLY A 375 9.49 26.35 49.28
CA GLY A 375 9.77 25.99 50.68
C GLY A 375 9.05 24.73 51.22
N GLY A 376 8.04 24.23 50.50
CA GLY A 376 7.36 22.96 50.82
C GLY A 376 8.09 21.70 50.35
N ILE A 377 9.15 21.83 49.54
CA ILE A 377 9.97 20.72 49.08
C ILE A 377 11.11 20.48 50.09
N PRO A 378 11.40 19.24 50.51
CA PRO A 378 12.54 18.93 51.38
C PRO A 378 13.88 19.36 50.79
N GLU A 379 14.92 19.44 51.63
CA GLU A 379 16.29 19.75 51.17
C GLU A 379 16.86 18.65 50.27
N GLU A 380 16.47 17.39 50.50
CA GLU A 380 16.79 16.25 49.63
C GLU A 380 15.59 15.93 48.75
N PHE A 381 15.77 16.04 47.43
CA PHE A 381 14.73 15.75 46.44
C PHE A 381 15.36 15.28 45.13
N ILE A 382 14.53 14.67 44.28
CA ILE A 382 14.94 14.27 42.93
C ILE A 382 14.56 15.40 41.97
N LEU A 383 15.54 16.05 41.36
CA LEU A 383 15.30 16.95 40.23
C LEU A 383 15.11 16.11 38.96
N ARG A 384 13.98 16.29 38.28
CA ARG A 384 13.66 15.62 37.02
C ARG A 384 13.24 16.65 35.98
N LEU A 385 13.86 16.61 34.81
CA LEU A 385 13.46 17.37 33.65
C LEU A 385 12.64 16.46 32.74
N VAL A 386 11.58 17.00 32.13
CA VAL A 386 10.75 16.30 31.16
C VAL A 386 10.54 17.24 29.98
N VAL A 387 10.97 16.83 28.79
CA VAL A 387 10.66 17.53 27.54
C VAL A 387 9.36 16.98 26.97
N ASP A 388 8.63 17.83 26.27
CA ASP A 388 7.29 17.60 25.74
C ASP A 388 6.27 17.15 26.81
N TYR A 389 6.38 17.69 28.03
CA TYR A 389 5.60 17.22 29.20
C TYR A 389 4.07 17.42 29.10
N ASN A 390 3.60 18.13 28.07
CA ASN A 390 2.20 18.47 27.83
C ASN A 390 1.51 17.58 26.78
N ASN A 391 2.25 16.65 26.17
CA ASN A 391 1.74 15.56 25.33
C ASN A 391 1.95 14.21 26.05
#